data_AF-A0A9X9L8P4-F1
#
_entry.id   AF-A0A9X9L8P4-F1
#
_cell.length_a   1.000
_cell.length_b   1.000
_cell.length_c   1.000
_cell.angle_alpha   90.00
_cell.angle_beta   90.00
_cell.angle_gamma   90.00
#
_symmetry.space_group_name_H-M   'P 1'
#
loop_
_entity.id
_entity.type
_entity.pdbx_description
1 polymer ?
#
loop_
_entity_poly.entity_id
_entity_poly.type
_entity_poly.pdbx_seq_one_letter_code
_entity_poly.pdbx_strand_id
1 'polypeptide(L)' 'MQTLREWAEAHLNWTYEDWMSVLWTDETLVEDGRHSRQWVSRNVLTFLNKKMVI' A
#
# COMPACT_ATOMS: atom_id res chain seq x y z
N MET A 1 4.10 -3.38 24.86
CA MET A 1 4.09 -2.64 23.58
C MET A 1 5.31 -3.11 22.82
N GLN A 2 5.13 -3.76 21.66
CA GLN A 2 6.24 -4.21 20.83
C GLN A 2 6.84 -3.00 20.10
N THR A 3 8.17 -2.93 20.04
CA THR A 3 8.90 -1.89 19.31
C THR A 3 9.09 -2.27 17.84
N LEU A 4 9.36 -1.29 16.97
CA LEU A 4 9.67 -1.54 15.55
C LEU A 4 10.85 -2.50 15.37
N ARG A 5 11.86 -2.42 16.25
CA ARG A 5 13.02 -3.32 16.21
C ARG A 5 12.62 -4.77 16.49
N GLU A 6 11.85 -4.99 17.56
CA GLU A 6 11.37 -6.32 17.93
C GLU A 6 10.44 -6.91 16.85
N TRP A 7 9.66 -6.06 16.18
CA TRP A 7 8.84 -6.50 15.07
C TRP A 7 9.69 -6.91 13.85
N ALA A 8 10.66 -6.08 13.47
CA ALA A 8 11.55 -6.38 12.33
C ALA A 8 12.38 -7.65 12.55
N GLU A 9 12.93 -7.84 13.75
CA GLU A 9 13.70 -9.05 14.09
C GLU A 9 12.83 -10.31 14.05
N ALA A 10 11.58 -10.25 14.54
CA ALA A 10 10.67 -11.39 14.54
C ALA A 10 10.20 -11.82 13.14
N HIS A 11 10.19 -10.90 12.18
CA HIS A 11 9.66 -11.13 10.82
C HIS A 11 10.77 -11.16 9.75
N LEU A 12 12.04 -11.08 10.16
CA LEU A 12 13.20 -11.01 9.26
C LEU A 12 13.27 -12.19 8.28
N ASN A 13 12.88 -13.37 8.74
CA ASN A 13 12.97 -14.63 7.98
C ASN A 13 11.62 -15.11 7.43
N TRP A 14 10.61 -14.24 7.41
CA TRP A 14 9.31 -14.59 6.83
C TRP A 14 9.43 -14.88 5.34
N THR A 15 8.79 -15.96 4.92
CA THR A 15 8.67 -16.35 3.53
C THR A 15 7.63 -15.50 2.81
N TYR A 16 7.61 -15.58 1.48
CA TYR A 16 6.62 -14.87 0.68
C TYR A 16 5.19 -15.29 1.05
N GLU A 17 4.98 -16.58 1.30
CA GLU A 17 3.71 -17.16 1.70
C GLU A 17 3.24 -16.62 3.06
N ASP A 18 4.17 -16.43 4.01
CA ASP A 18 3.86 -15.84 5.32
C ASP A 18 3.33 -14.41 5.16
N TRP A 19 3.98 -13.58 4.32
CA TRP A 19 3.52 -12.22 4.03
C TRP A 19 2.14 -12.19 3.36
N MET A 20 1.88 -13.14 2.46
CA MET A 20 0.61 -13.26 1.74
C MET A 20 -0.55 -13.72 2.64
N SER A 21 -0.24 -14.36 3.78
CA SER A 21 -1.24 -14.79 4.75
C SER A 21 -1.77 -13.64 5.62
N VAL A 22 -1.05 -12.50 5.67
CA VAL A 22 -1.44 -11.35 6.49
C VAL A 22 -2.55 -10.57 5.83
N LEU A 23 -3.63 -10.34 6.58
CA LEU A 23 -4.68 -9.40 6.21
C LEU A 23 -4.29 -8.00 6.68
N TRP A 24 -3.89 -7.14 5.75
CA TRP A 24 -3.56 -5.75 5.99
C TRP A 24 -4.81 -4.87 5.93
N THR A 25 -4.95 -3.98 6.91
CA THR A 25 -6.02 -2.99 6.96
C THR A 25 -5.43 -1.63 7.27
N ASP A 26 -5.92 -0.59 6.59
CA ASP A 26 -5.57 0.80 6.86
C ASP A 26 -6.82 1.66 6.64
N GLU A 27 -6.92 2.75 7.38
CA GLU A 27 -8.00 3.73 7.22
C GLU A 27 -7.49 4.88 6.36
N THR A 28 -8.26 5.25 5.34
CA THR A 28 -7.98 6.44 4.54
C THR A 28 -9.12 7.43 4.67
N LEU A 29 -8.77 8.71 4.83
CA LEU A 29 -9.75 9.79 4.84
C LEU A 29 -10.14 10.10 3.40
N VAL A 30 -11.43 9.93 3.10
CA VAL A 30 -12.02 10.35 1.83
C VAL A 30 -12.73 11.67 2.08
N GLU A 31 -12.18 12.76 1.54
CA GLU A 31 -12.83 14.08 1.59
C GLU A 31 -13.91 14.18 0.51
N ASP A 32 -15.10 14.67 0.88
CA ASP A 32 -16.21 14.90 -0.04
C ASP A 32 -15.94 16.17 -0.88
N GLY A 33 -15.31 15.97 -2.03
CA GLY A 33 -15.08 16.98 -3.06
C GLY A 33 -15.60 16.51 -4.40
N ARG A 34 -15.92 17.44 -5.32
CA ARG A 34 -16.22 17.10 -6.72
C ARG A 34 -15.17 16.10 -7.22
N HIS A 35 -15.59 14.93 -7.70
CA HIS A 35 -14.75 14.00 -8.44
C HIS A 35 -14.16 14.70 -9.67
N SER A 36 -13.09 15.45 -9.50
CA SER A 36 -12.27 15.92 -10.59
C SER A 36 -11.44 14.70 -11.00
N ARG A 37 -11.60 14.24 -12.25
CA ARG A 37 -10.73 13.21 -12.81
C ARG A 37 -9.29 13.71 -12.72
N GLN A 38 -8.58 13.33 -11.68
CA GLN A 38 -7.16 13.63 -11.55
C GLN A 38 -6.39 12.50 -12.22
N TRP A 39 -5.61 12.88 -13.23
CA TRP A 39 -4.65 11.99 -13.84
C TRP A 39 -3.51 11.78 -12.86
N VAL A 40 -3.52 10.65 -12.14
CA VAL A 40 -2.39 10.26 -11.30
C VAL A 40 -1.38 9.52 -12.17
N SER A 41 -0.28 10.18 -12.54
CA SER A 41 0.88 9.50 -13.10
C SER A 41 1.70 8.92 -11.96
N ARG A 42 1.74 7.59 -11.83
CA ARG A 42 2.73 6.94 -10.96
C ARG A 42 4.10 7.15 -11.60
N ASN A 43 4.98 7.93 -10.98
CA ASN A 43 6.39 7.97 -11.37
C ASN A 43 7.05 6.67 -10.90
N VAL A 44 6.78 5.59 -11.64
CA VAL A 44 7.63 4.41 -11.62
C VAL A 44 8.35 4.49 -12.95
N LEU A 45 9.66 4.74 -12.89
CA LEU A 45 10.55 4.61 -14.03
C LEU A 45 10.11 3.39 -14.85
N THR A 46 9.47 3.69 -15.98
CA THR A 46 8.91 2.75 -16.97
C THR A 46 7.94 1.69 -16.43
N PHE A 47 6.63 1.89 -16.60
CA PHE A 47 5.72 1.00 -17.34
C PHE A 47 4.28 1.56 -17.24
N LEU A 48 3.85 2.16 -18.34
CA LEU A 48 2.56 2.82 -18.50
C LEU A 48 1.41 1.80 -18.48
N ASN A 49 0.61 1.82 -17.42
CA ASN A 49 -0.77 1.34 -17.47
C ASN A 49 -1.67 2.46 -16.97
N LYS A 50 -2.30 3.18 -17.91
CA LYS A 50 -3.32 4.19 -17.60
C LYS A 50 -4.57 3.45 -17.15
N LYS A 51 -4.83 3.39 -15.84
CA LYS A 51 -6.17 3.03 -15.33
C LYS A 51 -6.84 4.27 -14.75
N MET A 52 -8.06 4.53 -15.23
CA MET A 52 -8.98 5.50 -14.66
C MET A 52 -9.58 4.85 -13.42
N VAL A 53 -9.42 5.49 -12.25
CA VAL A 53 -10.09 5.09 -11.01
C VAL A 53 -11.24 6.08 -10.80
N ILE A 54 -12.45 5.54 -10.61
CA ILE A 54 -13.68 6.28 -10.31
C ILE A 54 -13.81 6.37 -8.80
#